data_AF-A0A497GLH1-F1
#
_entry.id   AF-A0A497GLH1-F1
#
_cell.length_a   1.000
_cell.length_b   1.000
_cell.length_c   1.000
_cell.angle_alpha   90.00
_cell.angle_beta   90.00
_cell.angle_gamma   90.00
#
_symmetry.space_group_name_H-M   'P 1'
#
loop_
_entity.id
_entity.type
_entity.pdbx_description
1 polymer ?
#
loop_
_entity_poly.entity_id
_entity_poly.type
_entity_poly.pdbx_seq_one_letter_code
_entity_poly.pdbx_strand_id
1 'polypeptide(L)'
;MDALEEISRYFKGELKSISLDSLIVATTYNYLSIDYTRRLSVNVRLSTGTIVPEVILPLDLNSEQGIRDALRLVNAMLKDVDRLKPSERRFLSLLIKRLSSIVPNIRGDYFTMRTSIVEIVA
;
A
#
# COMPACT_ATOMS: atom_id res chain seq x y z
N MET A 1 -14.02 -2.30 -14.12
CA MET A 1 -13.27 -3.55 -14.06
C MET A 1 -13.43 -4.09 -12.66
N ASP A 2 -13.88 -5.32 -12.54
CA ASP A 2 -14.05 -6.00 -11.26
C ASP A 2 -12.67 -6.29 -10.63
N ALA A 3 -12.57 -6.33 -9.30
CA ALA A 3 -11.30 -6.57 -8.62
C ALA A 3 -10.71 -7.95 -8.97
N LEU A 4 -11.55 -8.98 -9.08
CA LEU A 4 -11.13 -10.33 -9.46
C LEU A 4 -10.67 -10.40 -10.91
N GLU A 5 -11.35 -9.65 -11.78
CA GLU A 5 -10.95 -9.52 -13.18
C GLU A 5 -9.56 -8.86 -13.28
N GLU A 6 -9.33 -7.77 -12.55
CA GLU A 6 -8.02 -7.11 -12.52
C GLU A 6 -6.91 -8.03 -12.00
N ILE A 7 -7.17 -8.73 -10.89
CA ILE A 7 -6.26 -9.71 -10.30
C ILE A 7 -5.91 -10.79 -11.33
N SER A 8 -6.92 -11.39 -11.97
CA SER A 8 -6.72 -12.45 -12.96
C SER A 8 -5.86 -11.98 -14.14
N ARG A 9 -6.18 -10.82 -14.71
CA ARG A 9 -5.46 -10.26 -15.86
C ARG A 9 -4.02 -9.87 -15.50
N TYR A 10 -3.79 -9.36 -14.30
CA TYR A 10 -2.44 -9.08 -13.81
C TYR A 10 -1.59 -10.35 -13.70
N PHE A 11 -2.10 -11.42 -13.09
CA PHE A 11 -1.36 -12.67 -12.95
C PHE A 11 -1.20 -13.44 -14.26
N LYS A 12 -2.04 -13.18 -15.28
CA LYS A 12 -1.84 -13.65 -16.67
C LYS A 12 -0.80 -12.83 -17.46
N GLY A 13 -0.27 -11.74 -16.88
CA GLY A 13 0.68 -10.85 -17.54
C GLY A 13 0.04 -9.85 -18.52
N GLU A 14 -1.29 -9.73 -18.54
CA GLU A 14 -2.01 -8.80 -19.41
C GLU A 14 -1.97 -7.35 -18.88
N LEU A 15 -1.73 -7.17 -17.57
CA LEU A 15 -1.59 -5.88 -16.92
C LEU A 15 -0.21 -5.73 -16.31
N LYS A 16 0.40 -4.55 -16.49
CA LYS A 16 1.73 -4.22 -15.92
C LYS A 16 1.69 -3.78 -14.45
N SER A 17 0.50 -3.46 -13.93
CA SER A 17 0.27 -3.06 -12.54
C SER A 17 -1.14 -3.41 -12.10
N ILE A 18 -1.28 -3.64 -10.79
CA ILE A 18 -2.54 -3.98 -10.11
C ILE A 18 -2.92 -2.85 -9.15
N SER A 19 -4.19 -2.48 -9.09
CA SER A 19 -4.62 -1.44 -8.16
C SER A 19 -4.46 -1.87 -6.70
N LEU A 20 -4.12 -0.92 -5.83
CA LEU A 20 -4.08 -1.15 -4.39
C LEU A 20 -5.44 -1.62 -3.85
N ASP A 21 -6.53 -1.09 -4.41
CA ASP A 21 -7.90 -1.46 -4.06
C ASP A 21 -8.17 -2.95 -4.34
N SER A 22 -7.77 -3.45 -5.52
CA SER A 22 -7.88 -4.87 -5.86
C SER A 22 -7.00 -5.76 -4.98
N LEU A 23 -5.82 -5.29 -4.57
CA LEU A 23 -4.99 -6.00 -3.58
C LEU A 23 -5.64 -6.05 -2.18
N ILE A 24 -6.30 -4.96 -1.75
CA ILE A 24 -7.06 -4.93 -0.49
C ILE A 24 -8.24 -5.91 -0.55
N VAL A 25 -8.97 -5.95 -1.67
CA VAL A 25 -10.05 -6.93 -1.88
C VAL A 25 -9.49 -8.36 -1.85
N ALA A 26 -8.41 -8.62 -2.58
CA ALA A 26 -7.78 -9.93 -2.65
C ALA A 26 -7.38 -10.48 -1.27
N THR A 27 -6.85 -9.61 -0.40
CA THR A 27 -6.46 -9.96 0.97
C THR A 27 -7.66 -10.09 1.91
N THR A 28 -8.66 -9.22 1.78
CA THR A 28 -9.87 -9.22 2.65
C THR A 28 -10.72 -10.47 2.44
N TYR A 29 -10.83 -10.92 1.19
CA TYR A 29 -11.67 -12.07 0.81
C TYR A 29 -10.87 -13.36 0.59
N ASN A 30 -9.59 -13.38 0.98
CA ASN A 30 -8.72 -14.56 0.87
C ASN A 30 -8.59 -15.12 -0.57
N TYR A 31 -8.85 -14.31 -1.60
CA TYR A 31 -8.73 -14.70 -3.01
C TYR A 31 -7.29 -14.90 -3.43
N LEU A 32 -6.38 -14.15 -2.81
CA LEU A 32 -5.01 -14.59 -2.72
C LEU A 32 -4.96 -15.54 -1.53
N SER A 33 -5.02 -16.84 -1.78
CA SER A 33 -4.32 -17.80 -0.92
C SER A 33 -2.84 -17.47 -1.09
N ILE A 34 -2.39 -16.40 -0.43
CA ILE A 34 -0.98 -16.09 -0.32
C ILE A 34 -0.47 -17.23 0.52
N ASP A 35 0.04 -18.26 -0.15
CA ASP A 35 1.01 -19.13 0.47
C ASP A 35 2.12 -18.19 0.97
N TYR A 36 2.07 -17.86 2.27
CA TYR A 36 2.96 -16.88 2.91
C TYR A 36 4.44 -17.31 2.82
N THR A 37 4.72 -18.51 2.28
CA THR A 37 6.06 -18.96 1.90
C THR A 37 6.58 -18.33 0.61
N ARG A 38 5.71 -17.83 -0.28
CA ARG A 38 6.10 -17.26 -1.58
C ARG A 38 5.96 -15.75 -1.59
N ARG A 39 7.10 -15.09 -1.75
CA ARG A 39 7.19 -13.65 -1.98
C ARG A 39 6.74 -13.32 -3.41
N LEU A 40 5.73 -12.46 -3.55
CA LEU A 40 5.23 -11.99 -4.83
C LEU A 40 5.68 -10.54 -5.06
N SER A 41 6.48 -10.29 -6.09
CA SER A 41 6.81 -8.93 -6.50
C SER A 41 5.69 -8.37 -7.38
N VAL A 42 5.07 -7.27 -6.97
CA VAL A 42 3.97 -6.65 -7.70
C VAL A 42 4.16 -5.16 -7.91
N ASN A 43 3.69 -4.65 -9.05
CA ASN A 43 3.62 -3.22 -9.31
C ASN A 43 2.26 -2.71 -8.82
N VAL A 44 2.26 -1.94 -7.73
CA VAL A 44 1.04 -1.43 -7.10
C VAL A 44 0.66 -0.08 -7.72
N ARG A 45 -0.57 0.05 -8.19
CA ARG A 45 -1.12 1.30 -8.73
C ARG A 45 -2.07 1.94 -7.71
N LEU A 46 -1.80 3.19 -7.35
CA LEU A 46 -2.71 4.01 -6.54
C LEU A 46 -3.81 4.60 -7.43
N SER A 47 -4.92 5.02 -6.83
CA SER A 47 -6.02 5.71 -7.54
C SER A 47 -5.58 7.00 -8.22
N THR A 48 -4.47 7.59 -7.77
CA THR A 48 -3.83 8.78 -8.36
C THR A 48 -3.14 8.50 -9.70
N GLY A 49 -3.02 7.22 -10.08
CA GLY A 49 -2.24 6.77 -11.23
C GLY A 49 -0.77 6.49 -10.90
N THR A 50 -0.31 6.83 -9.70
CA THR A 50 1.07 6.56 -9.25
C THR A 50 1.30 5.05 -9.16
N ILE A 51 2.38 4.57 -9.78
CA ILE A 51 2.81 3.17 -9.72
C ILE A 51 4.00 3.05 -8.78
N VAL A 52 3.88 2.19 -7.76
CA VAL A 52 4.96 1.76 -6.88
C VAL A 52 5.45 0.41 -7.38
N PRO A 53 6.62 0.34 -8.03
CA PRO A 53 7.09 -0.90 -8.65
C PRO A 53 7.65 -1.87 -7.62
N GLU A 54 7.59 -3.16 -7.94
CA GLU A 54 8.31 -4.22 -7.23
C GLU A 54 8.08 -4.26 -5.71
N VAL A 55 6.82 -4.08 -5.29
CA VAL A 55 6.41 -4.25 -3.90
C VAL A 55 6.31 -5.74 -3.62
N ILE A 56 7.03 -6.20 -2.60
CA ILE A 56 6.95 -7.61 -2.19
C ILE A 56 5.75 -7.84 -1.27
N LEU A 57 4.88 -8.76 -1.67
CA LEU A 57 3.76 -9.25 -0.89
C LEU A 57 4.02 -10.68 -0.38
N PRO A 58 3.56 -11.03 0.83
CA PRO A 58 2.91 -10.15 1.81
C PRO A 58 3.91 -9.13 2.39
N LEU A 59 3.40 -7.97 2.83
CA LEU A 59 4.21 -6.97 3.50
C LEU A 59 4.63 -7.48 4.89
N ASP A 60 5.79 -8.15 4.96
CA ASP A 60 6.36 -8.65 6.20
C ASP A 60 7.07 -7.52 6.97
N LEU A 61 6.33 -6.88 7.86
CA LEU A 61 6.82 -5.77 8.69
C LEU A 61 7.85 -6.20 9.75
N ASN A 62 8.16 -7.50 9.87
CA ASN A 62 9.27 -7.99 10.70
C ASN A 62 10.59 -8.10 9.91
N SER A 63 10.55 -7.90 8.59
CA SER A 63 11.73 -7.94 7.72
C SER A 63 12.11 -6.53 7.25
N GLU A 64 13.41 -6.26 7.10
CA GLU A 64 13.89 -4.98 6.54
C GLU A 64 13.27 -4.67 5.18
N GLN A 65 13.13 -5.70 4.33
CA GLN A 65 12.57 -5.54 2.99
C GLN A 65 11.10 -5.16 3.05
N GLY A 66 10.29 -5.83 3.87
CA GLY A 66 8.88 -5.48 4.02
C GLY A 66 8.67 -4.11 4.66
N ILE A 67 9.54 -3.70 5.59
CA ILE A 67 9.54 -2.32 6.12
C ILE A 67 9.85 -1.31 5.01
N ARG A 68 10.88 -1.56 4.18
CA ARG A 68 11.22 -0.68 3.04
C ARG A 68 10.07 -0.56 2.04
N ASP A 69 9.45 -1.67 1.66
CA ASP A 69 8.35 -1.66 0.70
C ASP A 69 7.09 -0.99 1.27
N ALA A 70 6.81 -1.20 2.56
CA ALA A 70 5.74 -0.50 3.26
C ALA A 70 5.98 1.02 3.34
N LEU A 71 7.22 1.46 3.63
CA LEU A 71 7.59 2.88 3.61
C LEU A 71 7.46 3.48 2.21
N ARG A 72 7.87 2.76 1.15
CA ARG A 72 7.70 3.21 -0.24
C ARG A 72 6.23 3.43 -0.59
N LEU A 73 5.35 2.51 -0.17
CA LEU A 73 3.90 2.66 -0.34
C LEU A 73 3.37 3.88 0.42
N VAL A 74 3.70 4.03 1.71
CA VAL A 74 3.31 5.19 2.52
C VAL A 74 3.75 6.50 1.85
N ASN A 75 5.00 6.57 1.39
CA ASN A 75 5.54 7.77 0.73
C ASN A 75 4.82 8.09 -0.57
N ALA A 76 4.49 7.08 -1.38
CA ALA A 76 3.73 7.27 -2.60
C ALA A 76 2.30 7.78 -2.31
N MET A 77 1.67 7.25 -1.26
CA MET A 77 0.31 7.62 -0.85
C MET A 77 0.25 9.04 -0.24
N LEU A 78 1.26 9.43 0.55
CA LEU A 78 1.31 10.75 1.18
C LEU A 78 1.48 11.90 0.18
N LYS A 79 2.13 11.66 -0.97
CA LYS A 79 2.32 12.69 -2.01
C LYS A 79 1.00 13.28 -2.51
N ASP A 80 -0.03 12.45 -2.62
CA ASP A 80 -1.33 12.79 -3.19
C ASP A 80 -2.49 12.34 -2.28
N VAL A 81 -2.32 12.48 -0.95
CA VAL A 81 -3.25 11.94 0.06
C VAL A 81 -4.71 12.39 -0.14
N ASP A 82 -4.91 13.62 -0.61
CA ASP A 82 -6.21 14.24 -0.83
C ASP A 82 -6.97 13.60 -2.01
N ARG A 83 -6.23 12.98 -2.94
CA ARG A 83 -6.74 12.32 -4.14
C ARG A 83 -6.92 10.82 -3.98
N LEU A 84 -6.51 10.26 -2.84
CA LEU A 84 -6.69 8.84 -2.54
C LEU A 84 -8.16 8.47 -2.35
N LYS A 85 -8.52 7.25 -2.75
CA LYS A 85 -9.84 6.68 -2.46
C LYS A 85 -10.01 6.43 -0.95
N PRO A 86 -11.26 6.33 -0.45
CA PRO A 86 -11.51 6.02 0.96
C PRO A 86 -10.83 4.73 1.45
N SER A 87 -10.81 3.66 0.64
CA SER A 87 -10.14 2.39 0.96
C SER A 87 -8.63 2.56 1.12
N GLU A 88 -8.00 3.31 0.22
CA GLU A 88 -6.57 3.62 0.26
C GLU A 88 -6.21 4.49 1.46
N ARG A 89 -7.02 5.51 1.79
CA ARG A 89 -6.81 6.32 3.00
C ARG A 89 -6.89 5.47 4.27
N ARG A 90 -7.84 4.54 4.32
CA ARG A 90 -7.95 3.58 5.43
C ARG A 90 -6.73 2.66 5.51
N PHE A 91 -6.27 2.13 4.37
CA PHE A 91 -5.06 1.32 4.29
C PHE A 91 -3.82 2.10 4.77
N LEU A 92 -3.65 3.35 4.30
CA LEU A 92 -2.57 4.25 4.72
C LEU A 92 -2.55 4.45 6.23
N SER A 93 -3.71 4.73 6.84
CA SER A 93 -3.84 4.91 8.29
C SER A 93 -3.39 3.67 9.06
N LEU A 94 -3.82 2.48 8.63
CA LEU A 94 -3.42 1.21 9.24
C LEU A 94 -1.92 0.94 9.08
N LEU A 95 -1.38 1.20 7.90
CA LEU A 95 0.03 0.96 7.59
C LEU A 95 0.93 1.90 8.41
N ILE A 96 0.60 3.20 8.49
CA ILE A 96 1.31 4.17 9.34
C ILE A 96 1.26 3.75 10.80
N LYS A 97 0.09 3.34 11.31
CA LYS A 97 -0.06 2.91 12.71
C LYS A 97 0.86 1.71 13.02
N ARG A 98 0.89 0.71 12.14
CA ARG A 98 1.73 -0.48 12.29
C ARG A 98 3.22 -0.16 12.18
N LEU A 99 3.59 0.68 11.22
CA LEU A 99 4.98 1.08 11.05
C LEU A 99 5.47 1.97 12.20
N SER A 100 4.63 2.85 12.75
CA SER A 100 5.01 3.73 13.88
C SER A 100 5.39 2.94 15.15
N SER A 101 4.85 1.74 15.33
CA SER A 101 5.25 0.86 16.45
C SER A 101 6.59 0.17 16.24
N ILE A 102 7.09 0.13 14.99
CA ILE A 102 8.32 -0.58 14.61
C ILE A 102 9.45 0.43 14.38
N VAL A 103 9.12 1.58 13.80
CA VAL A 103 10.03 2.69 13.50
C VAL A 103 9.43 3.96 14.12
N PRO A 104 9.84 4.31 15.35
CA PRO A 104 9.23 5.40 16.14
C PRO A 104 9.27 6.78 15.47
N ASN A 105 10.19 7.00 14.52
CA ASN A 105 10.40 8.29 13.85
C ASN A 105 9.75 8.43 12.46
N ILE A 106 8.84 7.54 12.07
CA ILE A 106 8.05 7.74 10.82
C ILE A 106 7.22 9.02 10.86
N ARG A 107 6.96 9.55 12.07
CA ARG A 107 6.32 10.87 12.22
C ARG A 107 7.30 12.05 12.11
N GLY A 108 8.59 11.85 12.41
CA GLY A 108 9.57 12.93 12.60
C GLY A 108 10.11 13.53 11.30
N ASP A 109 10.42 12.70 10.30
CA ASP A 109 11.02 13.18 9.05
C ASP A 109 10.00 13.44 7.93
N TYR A 110 8.76 12.94 8.09
CA TYR A 110 7.72 13.00 7.05
C TYR A 110 6.67 14.09 7.29
N PHE A 111 6.51 14.59 8.53
CA PHE A 111 5.62 15.72 8.83
C PHE A 111 6.27 17.09 8.58
N THR A 112 7.60 17.16 8.42
CA THR A 112 8.32 18.39 8.05
C THR A 112 7.98 18.87 6.64
N MET A 113 7.21 18.10 5.84
CA MET A 113 6.69 18.52 4.54
C MET A 113 5.22 18.95 4.52
N ARG A 114 4.44 18.81 5.60
CA ARG A 114 3.07 19.37 5.66
C ARG A 114 2.70 19.72 7.10
N THR A 115 3.12 20.91 7.52
CA THR A 115 2.53 21.70 8.61
C THR A 115 1.07 22.07 8.29
N SER A 116 0.19 21.09 8.06
CA SER A 116 -1.23 21.31 7.81
C SER A 116 -2.15 20.13 8.18
N ILE A 117 -1.63 18.98 8.62
CA ILE A 117 -2.47 17.84 9.06
C ILE A 117 -2.66 17.87 10.59
N VAL A 118 -3.06 19.03 11.12
CA VAL A 118 -3.53 19.15 12.52
C VAL A 118 -5.06 19.30 12.57
N GLU A 119 -5.76 19.43 11.45
CA GLU A 119 -7.20 19.75 11.44
C GLU A 119 -8.12 18.66 10.86
N ILE A 120 -7.74 17.38 10.90
CA ILE A 120 -8.67 16.29 10.53
C ILE A 120 -8.82 15.27 11.65
N VAL A 121 -8.75 15.69 12.92
CA VAL A 121 -9.45 15.05 14.05
C VAL A 121 -9.57 16.10 15.18
N ALA A 122 -10.38 17.13 14.99
CA ALA A 122 -10.91 17.99 16.05
C ALA A 122 -12.30 18.49 15.64
#